data_AF-A0A6I0EHU5-F1
#
_entry.id   AF-A0A6I0EHU5-F1
#
_cell.length_a   1.000
_cell.length_b   1.000
_cell.length_c   1.000
_cell.angle_alpha   90.00
_cell.angle_beta   90.00
_cell.angle_gamma   90.00
#
_symmetry.space_group_name_H-M   'P 1'
#
loop_
_entity.id
_entity.type
_entity.pdbx_description
1 polymer ?
#
loop_
_entity_poly.entity_id
_entity_poly.type
_entity_poly.pdbx_seq_one_letter_code
_entity_poly.pdbx_strand_id
1 'polypeptide(L)'
;MLACLAAVAVAVGANAKELQQLNNGIRVTPIKVAPAKMVDGQVVFGEWQNYSEPVAGCFGAEHWDGFDPDSTGFPEDEDGCGLGSARWFFGPSYCNGAATNDMNDATAGAQSTFTNFSWYWYCGGSGSEQCIIAVFTGEDFTTGCGGFGGFYSGVGYDFGSIGCNPGGYYYTNVDLTGSGLFHQMPNDGDGVYQVIYLTTGNAPATCAQPMLWGNGAGRPGTSGEEQWDDDNPRDSAYQAEECYSYAYGLCPDPLGASQSFGDGTDNCGGGGSCASDGCNGNESLKASARAKGCGCQVKGVLKNATPGAVYGIQLPSGQCVQTAANNRGKAKAKECPSVSGNVSVPTCGLSRAVNCP
;
A
#
# COMPACT_ATOMS: atom_id res chain seq x y z
N MET A 1 -29.49 10.55 23.51
CA MET A 1 -28.53 9.60 24.10
C MET A 1 -27.14 10.06 23.67
N LEU A 2 -26.45 10.77 24.56
CA LEU A 2 -25.07 11.21 24.37
C LEU A 2 -24.20 10.15 25.07
N ALA A 3 -23.50 9.32 24.31
CA ALA A 3 -22.56 8.37 24.88
C ALA A 3 -21.27 9.13 25.22
N CYS A 4 -20.99 9.24 26.52
CA CYS A 4 -19.74 9.77 27.03
C CYS A 4 -18.68 8.68 26.87
N LEU A 5 -17.74 8.84 25.94
CA LEU A 5 -16.54 8.00 25.89
C LEU A 5 -15.68 8.37 27.11
N ALA A 6 -15.60 7.47 28.09
CA ALA A 6 -14.65 7.57 29.18
C ALA A 6 -13.27 7.19 28.63
N ALA A 7 -12.35 8.15 28.58
CA ALA A 7 -10.95 7.88 28.30
C ALA A 7 -10.37 7.05 29.45
N VAL A 8 -10.14 5.77 29.21
CA VAL A 8 -9.35 4.93 30.09
C VAL A 8 -7.90 5.33 29.87
N ALA A 9 -7.31 6.05 30.82
CA ALA A 9 -5.88 6.29 30.82
C ALA A 9 -5.18 4.97 31.17
N VAL A 10 -4.81 4.21 30.15
CA VAL A 10 -3.91 3.06 30.29
C VAL A 10 -2.54 3.63 30.64
N ALA A 11 -1.92 3.10 31.69
CA ALA A 11 -0.56 3.47 32.08
C ALA A 11 0.40 2.94 31.01
N VAL A 12 0.62 3.74 29.97
CA VAL A 12 1.58 3.42 28.92
C VAL A 12 2.97 3.37 29.55
N GLY A 13 3.71 2.27 29.32
CA GLY A 13 5.06 2.10 29.85
C GLY A 13 5.96 3.30 29.49
N ALA A 14 6.95 3.57 30.32
CA ALA A 14 7.77 4.80 30.28
C ALA A 14 8.58 5.06 28.98
N ASN A 15 8.38 4.25 27.93
CA ASN A 15 9.09 4.32 26.64
C ASN A 15 8.18 4.45 25.41
N ALA A 16 6.87 4.67 25.57
CA ALA A 16 6.00 4.83 24.40
C ALA A 16 6.30 6.13 23.65
N LYS A 17 6.50 6.01 22.34
CA LYS A 17 6.79 7.13 21.44
C LYS A 17 5.50 7.92 21.19
N GLU A 18 5.62 9.23 20.99
CA GLU A 18 4.46 10.09 20.74
C GLU A 18 3.90 9.82 19.34
N LEU A 19 2.62 9.45 19.26
CA LEU A 19 1.93 9.21 18.00
C LEU A 19 1.37 10.49 17.41
N GLN A 20 1.50 10.60 16.10
CA GLN A 20 0.89 11.63 15.26
C GLN A 20 0.09 10.95 14.15
N GLN A 21 -0.84 11.67 13.53
CA GLN A 21 -1.58 11.20 12.37
C GLN A 21 -1.17 11.96 11.12
N LEU A 22 -1.09 11.26 10.00
CA LEU A 22 -0.94 11.87 8.68
C LEU A 22 -1.99 11.29 7.72
N ASN A 23 -2.64 12.19 6.99
CA ASN A 23 -3.74 11.90 6.06
C ASN A 23 -3.27 12.03 4.61
N ASN A 24 -4.12 11.55 3.67
CA ASN A 24 -3.93 11.72 2.24
C ASN A 24 -2.59 11.14 1.76
N GLY A 25 -2.39 9.85 2.00
CA GLY A 25 -1.23 9.13 1.48
C GLY A 25 -1.05 9.35 -0.02
N ILE A 26 0.20 9.46 -0.45
CA ILE A 26 0.56 9.64 -1.85
C ILE A 26 0.90 8.28 -2.44
N ARG A 27 0.10 7.82 -3.41
CA ARG A 27 0.41 6.58 -4.12
C ARG A 27 1.68 6.74 -4.93
N VAL A 28 2.59 5.80 -4.77
CA VAL A 28 3.76 5.64 -5.64
C VAL A 28 3.84 4.19 -6.10
N THR A 29 4.39 3.99 -7.29
CA THR A 29 4.56 2.68 -7.90
C THR A 29 6.06 2.42 -8.06
N PRO A 30 6.57 1.22 -7.74
CA PRO A 30 7.96 0.89 -8.03
C PRO A 30 8.25 1.08 -9.52
N ILE A 31 9.47 1.52 -9.85
CA ILE A 31 9.98 1.51 -11.23
C ILE A 31 10.69 0.19 -11.54
N LYS A 32 11.20 -0.50 -10.52
CA LYS A 32 11.83 -1.81 -10.63
C LYS A 32 11.55 -2.67 -9.41
N VAL A 33 11.60 -3.98 -9.61
CA VAL A 33 11.57 -4.98 -8.54
C VAL A 33 12.71 -5.98 -8.72
N ALA A 34 13.18 -6.59 -7.64
CA ALA A 34 14.23 -7.62 -7.68
C ALA A 34 14.00 -8.65 -6.57
N PRO A 35 14.41 -9.92 -6.74
CA PRO A 35 14.51 -10.82 -5.61
C PRO A 35 15.56 -10.28 -4.63
N ALA A 36 15.31 -10.38 -3.33
CA ALA A 36 16.19 -9.91 -2.27
C ALA A 36 16.55 -11.06 -1.32
N LYS A 37 17.74 -11.01 -0.73
CA LYS A 37 18.20 -11.96 0.30
C LYS A 37 18.94 -11.21 1.40
N MET A 38 18.79 -11.69 2.63
CA MET A 38 19.67 -11.30 3.74
C MET A 38 20.94 -12.17 3.69
N VAL A 39 22.10 -11.53 3.56
CA VAL A 39 23.42 -12.19 3.59
C VAL A 39 24.29 -11.43 4.57
N ASP A 40 24.69 -12.10 5.67
CA ASP A 40 25.52 -11.51 6.73
C ASP A 40 24.94 -10.17 7.28
N GLY A 41 23.62 -10.11 7.44
CA GLY A 41 22.92 -8.91 7.92
C GLY A 41 22.71 -7.82 6.87
N GLN A 42 23.12 -8.03 5.62
CA GLN A 42 22.96 -7.06 4.54
C GLN A 42 21.96 -7.54 3.48
N VAL A 43 21.22 -6.58 2.93
CA VAL A 43 20.33 -6.83 1.79
C VAL A 43 21.15 -6.96 0.51
N VAL A 44 21.05 -8.12 -0.13
CA VAL A 44 21.62 -8.41 -1.45
C VAL A 44 20.48 -8.59 -2.45
N PHE A 45 20.43 -7.71 -3.43
CA PHE A 45 19.47 -7.81 -4.54
C PHE A 45 20.02 -8.69 -5.66
N GLY A 46 19.14 -9.46 -6.28
CA GLY A 46 19.39 -10.12 -7.57
C GLY A 46 19.27 -9.13 -8.73
N GLU A 47 18.96 -9.67 -9.91
CA GLU A 47 18.75 -8.86 -11.11
C GLU A 47 17.47 -8.03 -10.99
N TRP A 48 17.59 -6.72 -11.18
CA TRP A 48 16.45 -5.81 -11.22
C TRP A 48 15.69 -5.95 -12.53
N GLN A 49 14.38 -6.16 -12.44
CA GLN A 49 13.46 -6.11 -13.57
C GLN A 49 12.63 -4.83 -13.51
N ASN A 50 12.31 -4.26 -14.68
CA ASN A 50 11.40 -3.13 -14.74
C ASN A 50 10.04 -3.55 -14.19
N TYR A 51 9.48 -2.73 -13.32
CA TYR A 51 8.13 -2.92 -12.83
C TYR A 51 7.17 -2.16 -13.74
N SER A 52 6.20 -2.88 -14.27
CA SER A 52 5.04 -2.29 -14.93
C SER A 52 3.83 -2.70 -14.13
N GLU A 53 3.16 -1.72 -13.52
CA GLU A 53 1.91 -1.96 -12.80
C GLU A 53 0.94 -2.72 -13.71
N PRO A 54 0.45 -3.89 -13.28
CA PRO A 54 -0.57 -4.60 -14.02
C PRO A 54 -1.78 -3.71 -14.27
N VAL A 55 -2.51 -3.97 -15.35
CA VAL A 55 -3.68 -3.15 -15.71
C VAL A 55 -4.79 -3.41 -14.69
N ALA A 56 -4.77 -2.64 -13.60
CA ALA A 56 -5.76 -2.64 -12.52
C ALA A 56 -6.21 -4.05 -12.11
N GLY A 57 -5.30 -4.87 -11.58
CA GLY A 57 -5.70 -6.07 -10.84
C GLY A 57 -6.49 -5.67 -9.60
N CYS A 58 -7.58 -6.38 -9.29
CA CYS A 58 -8.20 -6.23 -7.97
C CYS A 58 -7.40 -7.07 -6.97
N PHE A 59 -7.49 -6.64 -5.72
CA PHE A 59 -7.05 -7.38 -4.55
C PHE A 59 -7.69 -8.77 -4.60
N GLY A 60 -6.86 -9.81 -4.66
CA GLY A 60 -7.32 -11.18 -4.46
C GLY A 60 -7.58 -11.42 -2.98
N ALA A 61 -7.49 -12.69 -2.57
CA ALA A 61 -7.59 -13.02 -1.16
C ALA A 61 -6.37 -12.45 -0.42
N GLU A 62 -6.62 -11.74 0.67
CA GLU A 62 -5.57 -11.39 1.62
C GLU A 62 -5.12 -12.65 2.37
N HIS A 63 -3.81 -12.80 2.50
CA HIS A 63 -3.19 -13.85 3.30
C HIS A 63 -2.83 -13.37 4.69
N TRP A 64 -2.59 -12.07 4.85
CA TRP A 64 -2.37 -11.36 6.12
C TRP A 64 -2.53 -9.86 5.88
N ASP A 65 -3.26 -9.14 6.75
CA ASP A 65 -3.56 -7.71 6.54
C ASP A 65 -3.44 -6.83 7.80
N GLY A 66 -2.37 -6.05 7.83
CA GLY A 66 -2.17 -4.90 8.72
C GLY A 66 -2.13 -3.56 7.96
N PHE A 67 -2.69 -3.46 6.75
CA PHE A 67 -2.69 -2.23 5.94
C PHE A 67 -4.08 -1.58 5.81
N ASP A 68 -5.13 -2.38 5.73
CA ASP A 68 -6.54 -1.97 5.51
C ASP A 68 -6.76 -1.17 4.22
N PRO A 69 -6.54 -1.80 3.04
CA PRO A 69 -6.80 -1.17 1.75
C PRO A 69 -8.29 -1.21 1.38
N ASP A 70 -8.80 -0.15 0.74
CA ASP A 70 -10.05 -0.24 -0.02
C ASP A 70 -9.88 -1.13 -1.28
N SER A 71 -10.97 -1.33 -2.03
CA SER A 71 -10.95 -2.09 -3.29
C SER A 71 -10.02 -1.55 -4.39
N THR A 72 -9.45 -0.35 -4.22
CA THR A 72 -8.46 0.29 -5.11
C THR A 72 -7.04 0.30 -4.51
N GLY A 73 -6.91 -0.17 -3.28
CA GLY A 73 -5.70 -0.16 -2.46
C GLY A 73 -5.38 1.20 -1.89
N PHE A 74 -6.35 2.09 -1.84
CA PHE A 74 -6.20 3.30 -1.07
C PHE A 74 -6.35 2.94 0.42
N PRO A 75 -5.45 3.41 1.30
CA PRO A 75 -5.60 3.24 2.74
C PRO A 75 -7.01 3.69 3.21
N GLU A 76 -7.79 2.77 3.77
CA GLU A 76 -9.12 3.04 4.31
C GLU A 76 -9.17 2.64 5.80
N ASP A 77 -10.37 2.48 6.31
CA ASP A 77 -10.72 2.28 7.71
C ASP A 77 -12.00 1.43 7.73
N GLU A 78 -11.92 0.24 7.14
CA GLU A 78 -13.03 -0.71 7.10
C GLU A 78 -13.37 -1.21 8.52
N ASP A 79 -12.39 -1.15 9.43
CA ASP A 79 -12.52 -1.46 10.86
C ASP A 79 -13.46 -0.51 11.62
N GLY A 80 -13.80 0.65 11.03
CA GLY A 80 -14.72 1.61 11.62
C GLY A 80 -14.11 2.42 12.77
N CYS A 81 -12.79 2.62 12.75
CA CYS A 81 -12.05 3.39 13.75
C CYS A 81 -12.22 4.91 13.60
N GLY A 82 -12.88 5.37 12.53
CA GLY A 82 -13.17 6.78 12.25
C GLY A 82 -11.98 7.60 11.73
N LEU A 83 -10.95 6.95 11.21
CA LEU A 83 -9.70 7.55 10.75
C LEU A 83 -9.65 7.74 9.22
N GLY A 84 -10.50 7.06 8.46
CA GLY A 84 -10.48 7.11 7.00
C GLY A 84 -9.09 6.74 6.46
N SER A 85 -8.45 7.64 5.70
CA SER A 85 -7.10 7.39 5.16
C SER A 85 -5.95 7.77 6.09
N ALA A 86 -6.26 8.27 7.29
CA ALA A 86 -5.22 8.61 8.25
C ALA A 86 -4.47 7.36 8.67
N ARG A 87 -3.15 7.47 8.78
CA ARG A 87 -2.30 6.47 9.44
C ARG A 87 -1.50 7.12 10.55
N TRP A 88 -1.17 6.32 11.55
CA TRP A 88 -0.36 6.75 12.67
C TRP A 88 1.13 6.73 12.30
N PHE A 89 1.96 7.53 12.95
CA PHE A 89 3.43 7.50 12.83
C PHE A 89 4.05 8.27 14.01
N PHE A 90 5.36 8.23 14.19
CA PHE A 90 6.04 8.84 15.34
C PHE A 90 6.59 10.26 15.08
N GLY A 91 6.09 10.92 14.04
CA GLY A 91 6.52 12.27 13.68
C GLY A 91 7.81 12.31 12.83
N PRO A 92 8.13 13.46 12.22
CA PRO A 92 9.19 13.59 11.22
C PRO A 92 10.61 13.46 11.76
N SER A 93 10.80 13.57 13.07
CA SER A 93 12.10 13.39 13.73
C SER A 93 12.42 11.92 14.01
N TYR A 94 11.45 11.02 13.88
CA TYR A 94 11.64 9.60 14.09
C TYR A 94 12.13 8.94 12.80
N CYS A 95 13.24 8.22 12.90
CA CYS A 95 13.84 7.52 11.78
C CYS A 95 14.06 6.06 12.17
N ASN A 96 13.27 5.16 11.61
CA ASN A 96 13.37 3.72 11.76
C ASN A 96 13.84 3.12 10.43
N GLY A 97 15.09 2.65 10.40
CA GLY A 97 15.71 2.09 9.20
C GLY A 97 15.13 0.74 8.78
N ALA A 98 14.59 -0.01 9.73
CA ALA A 98 14.01 -1.32 9.52
C ALA A 98 13.02 -1.69 10.62
N ALA A 99 11.81 -2.10 10.24
CA ALA A 99 10.81 -2.61 11.17
C ALA A 99 10.66 -4.13 11.00
N THR A 100 10.53 -4.86 12.11
CA THR A 100 10.22 -6.30 12.10
C THR A 100 9.08 -6.59 13.07
N ASN A 101 8.01 -7.18 12.56
CA ASN A 101 6.82 -7.47 13.34
C ASN A 101 6.30 -8.88 13.02
N ASP A 102 5.54 -9.45 13.94
CA ASP A 102 4.98 -10.78 13.77
C ASP A 102 3.84 -10.82 12.76
N MET A 103 3.63 -12.01 12.22
CA MET A 103 2.45 -12.37 11.45
C MET A 103 1.89 -13.63 12.10
N ASN A 104 0.78 -13.52 12.81
CA ASN A 104 0.07 -14.72 13.28
C ASN A 104 -1.15 -14.96 12.40
N ASP A 105 -1.63 -16.20 12.33
CA ASP A 105 -2.83 -16.59 11.58
C ASP A 105 -2.79 -16.22 10.08
N ALA A 106 -1.59 -16.15 9.48
CA ALA A 106 -1.44 -15.96 8.04
C ALA A 106 -1.90 -17.23 7.28
N THR A 107 -2.18 -17.09 5.98
CA THR A 107 -2.47 -18.27 5.14
C THR A 107 -1.21 -19.13 4.98
N ALA A 108 -1.15 -20.21 5.75
CA ALA A 108 -0.02 -21.14 5.83
C ALA A 108 0.53 -21.56 4.46
N GLY A 109 1.81 -21.26 4.22
CA GLY A 109 2.56 -21.66 3.03
C GLY A 109 2.13 -20.98 1.73
N ALA A 110 1.22 -20.01 1.77
CA ALA A 110 0.78 -19.30 0.57
C ALA A 110 1.91 -18.51 -0.11
N GLN A 111 1.83 -18.37 -1.43
CA GLN A 111 2.70 -17.51 -2.21
C GLN A 111 1.97 -16.22 -2.51
N SER A 112 2.32 -15.16 -1.80
CA SER A 112 1.72 -13.86 -2.00
C SER A 112 2.37 -13.13 -3.17
N THR A 113 1.64 -12.99 -4.28
CA THR A 113 2.07 -12.16 -5.40
C THR A 113 1.64 -10.70 -5.24
N PHE A 114 0.93 -10.35 -4.18
CA PHE A 114 0.42 -9.02 -3.97
C PHE A 114 0.79 -8.47 -2.60
N THR A 115 1.24 -7.21 -2.54
CA THR A 115 1.59 -6.57 -1.27
C THR A 115 1.21 -5.09 -1.25
N ASN A 116 0.71 -4.62 -0.11
CA ASN A 116 0.58 -3.20 0.17
C ASN A 116 1.43 -2.83 1.38
N PHE A 117 1.94 -1.61 1.36
CA PHE A 117 2.52 -1.04 2.56
C PHE A 117 2.57 0.48 2.46
N SER A 118 2.68 1.11 3.62
CA SER A 118 2.83 2.56 3.72
C SER A 118 3.98 2.98 4.62
N TRP A 119 4.58 4.12 4.28
CA TRP A 119 5.73 4.66 5.00
C TRP A 119 5.74 6.18 4.97
N TYR A 120 6.43 6.75 5.95
CA TYR A 120 6.80 8.15 5.95
C TYR A 120 8.24 8.29 5.44
N TRP A 121 8.45 9.19 4.49
CA TRP A 121 9.76 9.46 3.87
C TRP A 121 10.15 10.92 4.08
N TYR A 122 11.28 11.16 4.75
CA TYR A 122 11.75 12.52 5.07
C TYR A 122 13.20 12.78 4.68
N CYS A 123 14.05 11.76 4.66
CA CYS A 123 15.45 11.85 4.21
C CYS A 123 16.21 13.10 4.68
N GLY A 124 16.00 13.50 5.94
CA GLY A 124 16.68 14.63 6.59
C GLY A 124 16.17 16.03 6.20
N GLY A 125 15.02 16.13 5.51
CA GLY A 125 14.34 17.40 5.28
C GLY A 125 14.86 18.26 4.14
N SER A 126 15.71 17.71 3.25
CA SER A 126 16.22 18.47 2.10
C SER A 126 16.54 17.59 0.88
N GLY A 127 16.28 18.10 -0.32
CA GLY A 127 16.60 17.42 -1.57
C GLY A 127 15.65 16.27 -1.92
N SER A 128 16.22 15.25 -2.56
CA SER A 128 15.56 13.98 -2.86
C SER A 128 16.55 12.84 -2.64
N GLU A 129 16.05 11.68 -2.25
CA GLU A 129 16.86 10.49 -1.98
C GLU A 129 16.26 9.32 -2.76
N GLN A 130 17.11 8.42 -3.24
CA GLN A 130 16.66 7.16 -3.84
C GLN A 130 15.93 6.34 -2.78
N CYS A 131 14.68 5.94 -3.06
CA CYS A 131 13.86 5.14 -2.17
C CYS A 131 13.86 3.68 -2.66
N ILE A 132 14.45 2.80 -1.86
CA ILE A 132 14.40 1.35 -2.05
C ILE A 132 13.83 0.74 -0.78
N ILE A 133 12.85 -0.15 -0.91
CA ILE A 133 12.26 -0.85 0.22
C ILE A 133 12.43 -2.34 -0.02
N ALA A 134 13.04 -3.05 0.92
CA ALA A 134 13.13 -4.51 0.88
C ALA A 134 12.15 -5.09 1.90
N VAL A 135 11.29 -6.00 1.43
CA VAL A 135 10.32 -6.70 2.29
C VAL A 135 10.68 -8.18 2.30
N PHE A 136 10.76 -8.74 3.50
CA PHE A 136 11.02 -10.15 3.77
C PHE A 136 9.90 -10.71 4.62
N THR A 137 9.63 -11.99 4.43
CA THR A 137 8.82 -12.81 5.32
C THR A 137 9.68 -13.96 5.85
N GLY A 138 9.32 -14.53 6.98
CA GLY A 138 10.11 -15.60 7.60
C GLY A 138 9.29 -16.46 8.54
N GLU A 139 9.93 -17.54 8.98
CA GLU A 139 9.42 -18.46 10.00
C GLU A 139 9.88 -18.03 11.39
N ASP A 140 9.46 -18.79 12.41
CA ASP A 140 10.10 -18.83 13.71
C ASP A 140 10.15 -17.47 14.42
N PHE A 141 9.04 -16.74 14.47
CA PHE A 141 8.90 -15.60 15.36
C PHE A 141 8.45 -16.06 16.74
N THR A 142 9.29 -15.82 17.75
CA THR A 142 8.81 -15.93 19.13
C THR A 142 8.08 -14.65 19.50
N THR A 143 6.82 -14.76 19.90
CA THR A 143 5.98 -13.62 20.27
C THR A 143 6.68 -12.70 21.27
N GLY A 144 6.45 -11.39 21.10
CA GLY A 144 7.02 -10.37 21.96
C GLY A 144 8.50 -10.10 21.71
N CYS A 145 8.83 -9.60 20.51
CA CYS A 145 10.21 -9.32 20.11
C CYS A 145 11.18 -10.45 20.49
N GLY A 146 10.76 -11.70 20.28
CA GLY A 146 11.61 -12.83 20.51
C GLY A 146 12.71 -12.91 19.45
N GLY A 147 13.46 -14.01 19.49
CA GLY A 147 14.29 -14.37 18.36
C GLY A 147 13.41 -14.53 17.11
N PHE A 148 13.87 -13.95 16.01
CA PHE A 148 13.31 -14.17 14.68
C PHE A 148 14.44 -14.62 13.76
N GLY A 149 14.10 -15.41 12.75
CA GLY A 149 15.08 -15.99 11.85
C GLY A 149 14.41 -16.60 10.63
N GLY A 150 15.13 -17.45 9.92
CA GLY A 150 14.52 -18.24 8.84
C GLY A 150 13.90 -17.41 7.72
N PHE A 151 14.36 -16.17 7.49
CA PHE A 151 13.82 -15.34 6.43
C PHE A 151 13.89 -16.04 5.09
N TYR A 152 12.78 -16.01 4.38
CA TYR A 152 12.69 -16.38 3.00
C TYR A 152 13.45 -15.40 2.11
N SER A 153 13.57 -15.75 0.82
CA SER A 153 13.93 -14.72 -0.16
C SER A 153 12.80 -13.70 -0.21
N GLY A 154 13.15 -12.42 -0.04
CA GLY A 154 12.22 -11.30 -0.09
C GLY A 154 12.17 -10.66 -1.47
N VAL A 155 11.58 -9.47 -1.52
CA VAL A 155 11.49 -8.65 -2.73
C VAL A 155 11.94 -7.23 -2.43
N GLY A 156 12.81 -6.70 -3.29
CA GLY A 156 13.19 -5.29 -3.32
C GLY A 156 12.31 -4.49 -4.26
N TYR A 157 11.92 -3.31 -3.82
CA TYR A 157 11.09 -2.34 -4.55
C TYR A 157 11.86 -1.03 -4.69
N ASP A 158 12.21 -0.66 -5.92
CA ASP A 158 12.87 0.61 -6.24
C ASP A 158 11.82 1.60 -6.73
N PHE A 159 11.63 2.72 -6.02
CA PHE A 159 10.67 3.79 -6.35
C PHE A 159 11.32 5.00 -7.05
N GLY A 160 12.60 4.91 -7.38
CA GLY A 160 13.40 6.04 -7.84
C GLY A 160 13.63 7.08 -6.74
N SER A 161 13.93 8.31 -7.16
CA SER A 161 14.17 9.41 -6.23
C SER A 161 12.87 10.04 -5.76
N ILE A 162 12.65 10.05 -4.44
CA ILE A 162 11.49 10.68 -3.77
C ILE A 162 11.97 11.94 -3.03
N GLY A 163 11.17 13.00 -3.07
CA GLY A 163 11.47 14.28 -2.41
C GLY A 163 11.48 14.20 -0.88
N CYS A 164 12.40 14.91 -0.25
CA CYS A 164 12.65 14.91 1.20
C CYS A 164 12.01 16.07 1.96
N ASN A 165 11.52 17.09 1.25
CA ASN A 165 11.01 18.31 1.87
C ASN A 165 9.63 18.66 1.27
N PRO A 166 8.56 18.67 2.07
CA PRO A 166 8.51 18.53 3.54
C PRO A 166 8.61 17.09 4.09
N GLY A 167 8.90 16.12 3.23
CA GLY A 167 8.66 14.71 3.50
C GLY A 167 7.19 14.37 3.29
N GLY A 168 6.84 13.08 3.30
CA GLY A 168 5.48 12.67 2.97
C GLY A 168 5.12 11.27 3.44
N TYR A 169 3.81 11.08 3.62
CA TYR A 169 3.18 9.77 3.73
C TYR A 169 2.99 9.22 2.31
N TYR A 170 3.68 8.12 2.03
CA TYR A 170 3.59 7.36 0.79
C TYR A 170 2.98 5.99 1.04
N TYR A 171 2.30 5.46 0.02
CA TYR A 171 1.84 4.08 0.03
C TYR A 171 1.98 3.48 -1.36
N THR A 172 1.99 2.16 -1.42
CA THR A 172 2.03 1.43 -2.67
C THR A 172 1.18 0.17 -2.62
N ASN A 173 0.78 -0.28 -3.82
CA ASN A 173 0.07 -1.53 -4.05
C ASN A 173 0.84 -2.23 -5.17
N VAL A 174 1.49 -3.35 -4.86
CA VAL A 174 2.39 -4.02 -5.78
C VAL A 174 1.86 -5.40 -6.09
N ASP A 175 1.47 -5.59 -7.36
CA ASP A 175 1.16 -6.89 -7.94
C ASP A 175 2.38 -7.42 -8.70
N LEU A 176 2.90 -8.56 -8.24
CA LEU A 176 4.04 -9.31 -8.75
C LEU A 176 3.62 -10.44 -9.69
N THR A 177 2.33 -10.60 -9.99
CA THR A 177 1.83 -11.66 -10.87
C THR A 177 2.53 -11.62 -12.23
N GLY A 178 3.02 -12.77 -12.67
CA GLY A 178 3.78 -12.90 -13.92
C GLY A 178 5.24 -12.43 -13.86
N SER A 179 5.69 -11.81 -12.77
CA SER A 179 7.09 -11.37 -12.59
C SER A 179 8.04 -12.49 -12.17
N GLY A 180 7.49 -13.63 -11.72
CA GLY A 180 8.25 -14.72 -11.11
C GLY A 180 8.70 -14.45 -9.67
N LEU A 181 8.36 -13.30 -9.10
CA LEU A 181 8.59 -12.95 -7.69
C LEU A 181 7.31 -13.12 -6.87
N PHE A 182 7.46 -13.43 -5.59
CA PHE A 182 6.39 -13.54 -4.61
C PHE A 182 6.99 -13.47 -3.19
N HIS A 183 6.16 -13.19 -2.19
CA HIS A 183 6.49 -13.37 -0.78
C HIS A 183 5.96 -14.71 -0.29
N GLN A 184 6.79 -15.48 0.41
CA GLN A 184 6.39 -16.77 0.97
C GLN A 184 5.78 -16.56 2.34
N MET A 185 4.52 -16.92 2.54
CA MET A 185 3.91 -16.89 3.89
C MET A 185 4.50 -18.02 4.76
N PRO A 186 4.56 -17.84 6.10
CA PRO A 186 4.99 -18.87 7.05
C PRO A 186 4.26 -20.19 6.83
N ASN A 187 4.95 -21.33 6.94
CA ASN A 187 4.37 -22.63 6.55
C ASN A 187 3.31 -23.14 7.54
N ASP A 188 3.32 -22.66 8.78
CA ASP A 188 2.32 -22.97 9.81
C ASP A 188 1.30 -21.83 10.00
N GLY A 189 1.52 -20.69 9.34
CA GLY A 189 0.69 -19.48 9.46
C GLY A 189 1.23 -18.46 10.47
N ASP A 190 2.24 -18.83 11.26
CA ASP A 190 2.81 -17.96 12.29
C ASP A 190 4.29 -17.67 11.97
N GLY A 191 4.64 -16.40 11.86
CA GLY A 191 6.00 -16.00 11.49
C GLY A 191 6.22 -14.51 11.60
N VAL A 192 7.01 -13.97 10.68
CA VAL A 192 7.51 -12.60 10.76
C VAL A 192 7.54 -11.94 9.39
N TYR A 193 7.36 -10.62 9.36
CA TYR A 193 7.81 -9.81 8.25
C TYR A 193 8.81 -8.74 8.70
N GLN A 194 9.71 -8.40 7.79
CA GLN A 194 10.69 -7.34 7.98
C GLN A 194 10.65 -6.40 6.79
N VAL A 195 10.60 -5.10 7.07
CA VAL A 195 10.67 -4.01 6.09
C VAL A 195 11.94 -3.23 6.33
N ILE A 196 12.79 -3.08 5.32
CA ILE A 196 14.07 -2.36 5.40
C ILE A 196 14.06 -1.21 4.39
N TYR A 197 14.34 0.01 4.87
CA TYR A 197 14.41 1.21 4.06
C TYR A 197 15.85 1.52 3.66
N LEU A 198 16.09 1.56 2.36
CA LEU A 198 17.41 1.66 1.76
C LEU A 198 17.49 2.82 0.75
N THR A 199 18.72 3.20 0.44
CA THR A 199 19.06 4.14 -0.62
C THR A 199 20.13 3.58 -1.56
N THR A 200 20.72 4.43 -2.40
CA THR A 200 21.72 4.08 -3.40
C THR A 200 22.84 3.24 -2.80
N GLY A 201 23.14 2.11 -3.44
CA GLY A 201 24.21 1.20 -2.98
C GLY A 201 23.83 0.35 -1.76
N ASN A 202 22.53 0.17 -1.49
CA ASN A 202 21.99 -0.59 -0.36
C ASN A 202 22.42 -0.03 1.01
N ALA A 203 22.72 1.28 1.08
CA ALA A 203 22.92 1.96 2.35
C ALA A 203 21.56 2.18 3.04
N PRO A 204 21.48 2.22 4.38
CA PRO A 204 20.27 2.61 5.09
C PRO A 204 19.77 3.99 4.60
N ALA A 205 18.45 4.12 4.43
CA ALA A 205 17.84 5.40 4.06
C ALA A 205 18.16 6.49 5.10
N THR A 206 18.29 7.75 4.67
CA THR A 206 18.67 8.84 5.57
C THR A 206 17.64 9.03 6.70
N CYS A 207 16.35 8.94 6.39
CA CYS A 207 15.26 8.89 7.38
C CYS A 207 13.95 8.44 6.74
N ALA A 208 13.46 7.30 7.20
CA ALA A 208 12.16 6.74 6.88
C ALA A 208 11.58 6.08 8.14
N GLN A 209 10.30 5.72 8.11
CA GLN A 209 9.66 4.85 9.10
C GLN A 209 8.39 4.27 8.45
N PRO A 210 7.91 3.11 8.92
CA PRO A 210 6.58 2.65 8.50
C PRO A 210 5.52 3.65 8.97
N MET A 211 4.48 3.83 8.17
CA MET A 211 3.22 4.28 8.75
C MET A 211 2.65 3.13 9.56
N LEU A 212 1.86 3.45 10.56
CA LEU A 212 1.37 2.50 11.55
C LEU A 212 -0.13 2.30 11.39
N TRP A 213 -0.50 1.03 11.39
CA TRP A 213 -1.86 0.54 11.45
C TRP A 213 -1.88 -0.77 12.23
N GLY A 214 -3.04 -1.37 12.43
CA GLY A 214 -3.16 -2.64 13.15
C GLY A 214 -3.99 -3.63 12.35
N ASN A 215 -4.07 -4.86 12.83
CA ASN A 215 -5.00 -5.87 12.33
C ASN A 215 -6.36 -5.64 12.98
N GLY A 216 -7.40 -5.62 12.17
CA GLY A 216 -8.76 -5.35 12.59
C GLY A 216 -9.61 -6.60 12.67
N ALA A 217 -10.77 -6.49 13.28
CA ALA A 217 -11.66 -7.63 13.44
C ALA A 217 -12.18 -8.11 12.07
N GLY A 218 -11.93 -9.39 11.76
CA GLY A 218 -12.44 -10.02 10.54
C GLY A 218 -11.51 -9.95 9.33
N ARG A 219 -10.31 -9.39 9.49
CA ARG A 219 -9.26 -9.38 8.47
C ARG A 219 -8.30 -10.56 8.69
N PRO A 220 -7.65 -11.10 7.64
CA PRO A 220 -6.73 -12.22 7.80
C PRO A 220 -5.52 -11.84 8.64
N GLY A 221 -5.14 -12.74 9.54
CA GLY A 221 -3.97 -12.59 10.39
C GLY A 221 -4.16 -11.65 11.59
N THR A 222 -3.22 -11.73 12.52
CA THR A 222 -3.09 -10.80 13.65
C THR A 222 -1.62 -10.39 13.83
N SER A 223 -1.41 -9.30 14.58
CA SER A 223 -0.10 -8.89 15.11
C SER A 223 -0.13 -8.93 16.63
N GLY A 224 0.99 -9.30 17.22
CA GLY A 224 1.27 -9.14 18.64
C GLY A 224 1.48 -7.67 19.01
N GLU A 225 1.67 -7.43 20.31
CA GLU A 225 1.79 -6.08 20.83
C GLU A 225 3.16 -5.46 20.66
N GLU A 226 4.17 -6.20 20.20
CA GLU A 226 5.56 -5.73 20.18
C GLU A 226 6.17 -5.82 18.78
N GLN A 227 6.93 -4.80 18.40
CA GLN A 227 7.65 -4.72 17.13
C GLN A 227 9.07 -4.21 17.38
N TRP A 228 10.00 -4.72 16.57
CA TRP A 228 11.38 -4.26 16.51
C TRP A 228 11.51 -3.05 15.57
N ASP A 229 12.15 -1.97 16.05
CA ASP A 229 12.45 -0.77 15.28
C ASP A 229 13.95 -0.44 15.30
N ASP A 230 14.61 -0.38 14.15
CA ASP A 230 16.05 -0.07 14.02
C ASP A 230 16.25 1.47 14.11
N ASP A 231 16.29 1.99 15.33
CA ASP A 231 16.26 3.42 15.62
C ASP A 231 17.31 3.89 16.66
N ASN A 232 17.97 2.99 17.40
CA ASN A 232 18.85 3.33 18.51
C ASN A 232 20.02 2.34 18.75
N PRO A 233 21.14 2.47 18.01
CA PRO A 233 21.32 3.29 16.82
C PRO A 233 20.84 2.57 15.56
N ARG A 234 20.42 3.32 14.55
CA ARG A 234 20.10 2.75 13.23
C ARG A 234 21.33 2.14 12.55
N ASP A 235 21.54 0.86 12.76
CA ASP A 235 22.70 0.09 12.27
C ASP A 235 22.31 -1.27 11.67
N SER A 236 21.00 -1.51 11.51
CA SER A 236 20.43 -2.74 10.95
C SER A 236 20.65 -3.98 11.83
N ALA A 237 20.94 -3.80 13.12
CA ALA A 237 21.03 -4.87 14.10
C ALA A 237 20.19 -4.53 15.33
N TYR A 238 19.08 -5.26 15.53
CA TYR A 238 18.22 -4.99 16.68
C TYR A 238 18.91 -5.28 18.01
N GLN A 239 18.69 -4.36 18.94
CA GLN A 239 19.10 -4.45 20.34
C GLN A 239 17.85 -4.59 21.22
N ALA A 240 17.97 -5.14 22.42
CA ALA A 240 16.81 -5.37 23.29
C ALA A 240 16.00 -4.09 23.57
N GLU A 241 16.66 -2.94 23.59
CA GLU A 241 16.07 -1.61 23.77
C GLU A 241 15.24 -1.12 22.57
N GLU A 242 15.34 -1.78 21.43
CA GLU A 242 14.63 -1.48 20.17
C GLU A 242 13.34 -2.29 20.01
N CYS A 243 13.00 -3.09 21.02
CA CYS A 243 11.68 -3.69 21.12
C CYS A 243 10.73 -2.70 21.78
N TYR A 244 9.68 -2.30 21.06
CA TYR A 244 8.67 -1.39 21.56
C TYR A 244 7.30 -2.06 21.57
N SER A 245 6.51 -1.72 22.58
CA SER A 245 5.08 -2.03 22.58
C SER A 245 4.32 -1.04 21.71
N TYR A 246 3.41 -1.57 20.90
CA TYR A 246 2.48 -0.89 20.03
C TYR A 246 1.02 -1.03 20.48
N ALA A 247 0.78 -1.52 21.70
CA ALA A 247 -0.52 -1.47 22.36
C ALA A 247 -0.79 -0.05 22.92
N TYR A 248 -1.17 0.86 22.04
CA TYR A 248 -1.47 2.26 22.39
C TYR A 248 -2.92 2.43 22.90
N GLY A 249 -3.74 1.37 22.86
CA GLY A 249 -5.16 1.44 23.21
C GLY A 249 -5.96 2.22 22.18
N LEU A 250 -5.55 2.14 20.91
CA LEU A 250 -6.19 2.82 19.78
C LEU A 250 -7.14 1.86 19.04
N CYS A 251 -7.57 2.24 17.84
CA CYS A 251 -8.33 1.39 16.93
C CYS A 251 -7.73 1.58 15.52
N PRO A 252 -7.35 0.50 14.83
CA PRO A 252 -7.10 -0.85 15.39
C PRO A 252 -5.93 -0.82 16.41
N ASP A 253 -5.83 -1.86 17.25
CA ASP A 253 -4.78 -2.02 18.26
C ASP A 253 -4.53 -3.52 18.53
N PRO A 254 -3.28 -3.98 18.69
CA PRO A 254 -2.04 -3.18 18.64
C PRO A 254 -1.77 -2.61 17.25
N LEU A 255 -1.01 -1.51 17.21
CA LEU A 255 -0.44 -0.98 15.98
C LEU A 255 0.78 -1.82 15.55
N GLY A 256 1.26 -1.56 14.35
CA GLY A 256 2.43 -2.19 13.75
C GLY A 256 2.72 -1.53 12.40
N ALA A 257 3.80 -1.92 11.75
CA ALA A 257 4.14 -1.46 10.42
C ALA A 257 2.99 -1.80 9.44
N SER A 258 2.47 -0.78 8.77
CA SER A 258 1.33 -0.92 7.88
C SER A 258 1.73 -1.68 6.63
N GLN A 259 1.39 -2.97 6.61
CA GLN A 259 1.83 -3.97 5.64
C GLN A 259 0.68 -4.95 5.38
N SER A 260 0.55 -5.46 4.16
CA SER A 260 -0.33 -6.59 3.88
C SER A 260 0.20 -7.44 2.73
N PHE A 261 -0.27 -8.69 2.69
CA PHE A 261 0.11 -9.73 1.73
C PHE A 261 -1.16 -10.41 1.24
N GLY A 262 -1.24 -10.66 -0.06
CA GLY A 262 -2.35 -11.41 -0.66
C GLY A 262 -2.00 -11.99 -2.02
N ASP A 263 -3.03 -12.50 -2.68
CA ASP A 263 -2.96 -12.95 -4.07
C ASP A 263 -3.27 -11.80 -5.02
N GLY A 264 -2.46 -11.67 -6.07
CA GLY A 264 -2.90 -11.00 -7.30
C GLY A 264 -3.76 -12.00 -8.07
N THR A 265 -5.09 -11.95 -7.91
CA THR A 265 -5.96 -12.81 -8.73
C THR A 265 -6.36 -12.10 -10.02
N ASP A 266 -6.11 -12.75 -11.17
CA ASP A 266 -6.65 -12.35 -12.48
C ASP A 266 -8.20 -12.41 -12.53
N ASN A 267 -8.82 -13.08 -11.56
CA ASN A 267 -10.25 -13.34 -11.53
C ASN A 267 -11.01 -12.37 -10.62
N CYS A 268 -11.00 -11.08 -10.99
CA CYS A 268 -12.04 -10.18 -10.52
C CYS A 268 -13.38 -10.56 -11.17
N GLY A 269 -14.12 -11.47 -10.53
CA GLY A 269 -15.54 -11.63 -10.77
C GLY A 269 -16.32 -10.39 -10.30
N GLY A 270 -16.29 -9.29 -11.06
CA GLY A 270 -17.28 -8.20 -10.96
C GLY A 270 -16.77 -6.78 -10.75
N GLY A 271 -15.51 -6.58 -10.38
CA GLY A 271 -14.90 -5.25 -10.18
C GLY A 271 -13.89 -4.90 -11.28
N GLY A 272 -14.28 -5.09 -12.54
CA GLY A 272 -13.34 -5.13 -13.66
C GLY A 272 -12.37 -3.95 -13.70
N SER A 273 -11.09 -4.31 -13.79
CA SER A 273 -10.08 -3.52 -14.48
C SER A 273 -10.71 -2.84 -15.70
N CYS A 274 -10.25 -1.64 -16.03
CA CYS A 274 -10.61 -1.03 -17.31
C CYS A 274 -9.86 -1.73 -18.49
N ALA A 275 -9.31 -2.94 -18.26
CA ALA A 275 -8.63 -3.77 -19.24
C ALA A 275 -9.63 -4.34 -20.27
N SER A 276 -9.71 -3.60 -21.37
CA SER A 276 -9.67 -4.04 -22.77
C SER A 276 -10.60 -5.10 -23.37
N ASP A 277 -11.38 -5.91 -22.64
CA ASP A 277 -12.07 -7.03 -23.32
C ASP A 277 -13.31 -6.63 -24.17
N GLY A 278 -13.72 -5.36 -24.13
CA GLY A 278 -14.95 -4.91 -24.80
C GLY A 278 -14.78 -4.20 -26.15
N CYS A 279 -13.59 -3.68 -26.47
CA CYS A 279 -13.43 -2.79 -27.61
C CYS A 279 -12.91 -3.52 -28.85
N ASN A 280 -13.68 -3.49 -29.94
CA ASN A 280 -13.37 -4.18 -31.18
C ASN A 280 -12.61 -3.31 -32.20
N GLY A 281 -12.20 -2.11 -31.82
CA GLY A 281 -11.42 -1.17 -32.63
C GLY A 281 -12.25 -0.13 -33.38
N ASN A 282 -13.58 -0.20 -33.32
CA ASN A 282 -14.47 0.81 -33.91
C ASN A 282 -14.90 1.90 -32.92
N GLU A 283 -14.63 1.68 -31.63
CA GLU A 283 -15.01 2.59 -30.56
C GLU A 283 -14.22 3.90 -30.61
N SER A 284 -14.84 4.98 -30.13
CA SER A 284 -14.14 6.25 -29.94
C SER A 284 -14.48 6.87 -28.59
N LEU A 285 -13.43 7.28 -27.88
CA LEU A 285 -13.57 7.92 -26.58
C LEU A 285 -13.66 9.44 -26.72
N LYS A 286 -14.67 10.02 -26.08
CA LYS A 286 -14.77 11.46 -25.81
C LYS A 286 -14.72 11.71 -24.32
N ALA A 287 -13.94 12.69 -23.89
CA ALA A 287 -13.94 13.16 -22.52
C ALA A 287 -14.32 14.65 -22.46
N SER A 288 -14.92 15.08 -21.35
CA SER A 288 -15.18 16.49 -21.06
C SER A 288 -15.06 16.77 -19.56
N ALA A 289 -14.51 17.91 -19.20
CA ALA A 289 -14.49 18.45 -17.85
C ALA A 289 -15.38 19.71 -17.77
N ARG A 290 -16.02 19.96 -16.62
CA ARG A 290 -16.80 21.19 -16.38
C ARG A 290 -16.83 21.55 -14.89
N ALA A 291 -16.75 22.83 -14.57
CA ALA A 291 -16.94 23.31 -13.21
C ALA A 291 -18.34 22.96 -12.69
N LYS A 292 -18.41 22.44 -11.47
CA LYS A 292 -19.62 22.08 -10.73
C LYS A 292 -19.46 22.43 -9.25
N GLY A 293 -20.54 22.31 -8.47
CA GLY A 293 -20.47 22.54 -7.02
C GLY A 293 -19.49 21.61 -6.28
N CYS A 294 -19.04 20.54 -6.95
CA CYS A 294 -18.05 19.59 -6.47
C CYS A 294 -16.62 19.88 -6.97
N GLY A 295 -16.34 21.09 -7.47
CA GLY A 295 -15.06 21.42 -8.13
C GLY A 295 -15.11 21.14 -9.64
N CYS A 296 -14.36 20.14 -10.11
CA CYS A 296 -14.38 19.71 -11.50
C CYS A 296 -15.24 18.45 -11.67
N GLN A 297 -16.19 18.43 -12.59
CA GLN A 297 -16.85 17.19 -13.02
C GLN A 297 -16.26 16.70 -14.33
N VAL A 298 -15.64 15.52 -14.30
CA VAL A 298 -15.09 14.84 -15.46
C VAL A 298 -16.05 13.78 -15.95
N LYS A 299 -16.14 13.63 -17.27
CA LYS A 299 -17.05 12.68 -17.93
C LYS A 299 -16.37 12.01 -19.11
N GLY A 300 -16.31 10.69 -19.08
CA GLY A 300 -15.96 9.85 -20.22
C GLY A 300 -17.20 9.35 -20.97
N VAL A 301 -17.13 9.31 -22.30
CA VAL A 301 -18.16 8.75 -23.18
C VAL A 301 -17.50 7.93 -24.26
N LEU A 302 -17.63 6.61 -24.16
CA LEU A 302 -17.29 5.69 -25.24
C LEU A 302 -18.44 5.68 -26.26
N LYS A 303 -18.10 5.78 -27.54
CA LYS A 303 -19.03 5.78 -28.67
C LYS A 303 -18.75 4.61 -29.59
N ASN A 304 -19.75 4.25 -30.40
CA ASN A 304 -19.73 3.10 -31.32
C ASN A 304 -19.50 1.77 -30.60
N ALA A 305 -19.78 1.75 -29.29
CA ALA A 305 -19.77 0.55 -28.48
C ALA A 305 -20.91 -0.38 -28.91
N THR A 306 -20.72 -1.68 -28.77
CA THR A 306 -21.75 -2.70 -29.01
C THR A 306 -22.91 -2.49 -28.03
N PRO A 307 -24.15 -2.21 -28.49
CA PRO A 307 -25.30 -2.04 -27.61
C PRO A 307 -25.47 -3.25 -26.67
N GLY A 308 -25.66 -2.98 -25.37
CA GLY A 308 -25.79 -3.99 -24.34
C GLY A 308 -24.47 -4.49 -23.74
N ALA A 309 -23.33 -4.29 -24.41
CA ALA A 309 -22.02 -4.65 -23.85
C ALA A 309 -21.62 -3.68 -22.72
N VAL A 310 -20.92 -4.20 -21.72
CA VAL A 310 -20.43 -3.46 -20.55
C VAL A 310 -18.99 -3.03 -20.80
N TYR A 311 -18.68 -1.77 -20.47
CA TYR A 311 -17.35 -1.18 -20.63
C TYR A 311 -16.90 -0.51 -19.34
N GLY A 312 -15.63 -0.69 -18.98
CA GLY A 312 -14.96 0.06 -17.91
C GLY A 312 -14.43 1.38 -18.42
N ILE A 313 -14.82 2.49 -17.79
CA ILE A 313 -14.26 3.83 -18.05
C ILE A 313 -13.53 4.29 -16.80
N GLN A 314 -12.21 4.49 -16.89
CA GLN A 314 -11.39 4.94 -15.76
C GLN A 314 -11.46 6.47 -15.67
N LEU A 315 -11.76 6.96 -14.48
CA LEU A 315 -11.92 8.38 -14.18
C LEU A 315 -10.67 8.90 -13.43
N PRO A 316 -10.48 10.23 -13.33
CA PRO A 316 -9.23 10.81 -12.84
C PRO A 316 -8.78 10.42 -11.43
N SER A 317 -9.69 9.99 -10.55
CA SER A 317 -9.29 9.45 -9.23
C SER A 317 -8.64 8.07 -9.29
N GLY A 318 -8.68 7.41 -10.45
CA GLY A 318 -8.35 5.99 -10.58
C GLY A 318 -9.59 5.09 -10.60
N GLN A 319 -10.77 5.59 -10.21
CA GLN A 319 -12.02 4.82 -10.21
C GLN A 319 -12.37 4.29 -11.62
N CYS A 320 -12.56 2.98 -11.76
CA CYS A 320 -13.11 2.37 -12.98
C CYS A 320 -14.63 2.19 -12.85
N VAL A 321 -15.41 2.81 -13.74
CA VAL A 321 -16.87 2.73 -13.74
C VAL A 321 -17.34 1.80 -14.87
N GLN A 322 -17.92 0.67 -14.49
CA GLN A 322 -18.54 -0.28 -15.43
C GLN A 322 -19.92 0.24 -15.87
N THR A 323 -20.13 0.38 -17.19
CA THR A 323 -21.37 0.92 -17.73
C THR A 323 -21.75 0.27 -19.07
N ALA A 324 -23.00 -0.17 -19.17
CA ALA A 324 -23.54 -0.77 -20.39
C ALA A 324 -23.76 0.29 -21.49
N ALA A 325 -23.37 -0.05 -22.72
CA ALA A 325 -23.66 0.77 -23.87
C ALA A 325 -25.16 0.73 -24.20
N ASN A 326 -25.78 1.90 -24.33
CA ASN A 326 -27.19 1.98 -24.73
C ASN A 326 -27.42 1.60 -26.20
N ASN A 327 -28.68 1.59 -26.64
CA ASN A 327 -29.08 1.30 -28.04
C ASN A 327 -28.48 2.24 -29.10
N ARG A 328 -27.75 3.29 -28.70
CA ARG A 328 -27.01 4.19 -29.60
C ARG A 328 -25.49 3.96 -29.54
N GLY A 329 -25.06 2.85 -28.95
CA GLY A 329 -23.65 2.49 -28.77
C GLY A 329 -22.88 3.49 -27.92
N LYS A 330 -23.48 3.96 -26.81
CA LYS A 330 -22.83 4.90 -25.88
C LYS A 330 -22.79 4.36 -24.46
N ALA A 331 -21.58 4.20 -23.94
CA ALA A 331 -21.25 3.93 -22.54
C ALA A 331 -20.72 5.24 -21.90
N LYS A 332 -21.10 5.55 -20.66
CA LYS A 332 -20.77 6.85 -20.03
C LYS A 332 -20.46 6.70 -18.55
N ALA A 333 -19.41 7.38 -18.11
CA ALA A 333 -19.07 7.51 -16.70
C ALA A 333 -18.80 8.98 -16.36
N LYS A 334 -18.99 9.35 -15.10
CA LYS A 334 -18.75 10.70 -14.60
C LYS A 334 -18.27 10.65 -13.15
N GLU A 335 -17.42 11.58 -12.80
CA GLU A 335 -16.90 11.77 -11.44
C GLU A 335 -16.76 13.26 -11.16
N CYS A 336 -16.75 13.63 -9.88
CA CYS A 336 -16.36 14.93 -9.38
C CYS A 336 -15.00 14.86 -8.67
N PRO A 337 -13.86 14.75 -9.37
CA PRO A 337 -12.58 14.67 -8.69
C PRO A 337 -12.16 16.03 -8.08
N SER A 338 -11.52 15.99 -6.92
CA SER A 338 -10.91 17.16 -6.25
C SER A 338 -9.55 17.54 -6.87
N VAL A 339 -9.50 17.64 -8.21
CA VAL A 339 -8.26 17.87 -8.97
C VAL A 339 -8.41 19.05 -9.93
N SER A 340 -7.31 19.78 -10.17
CA SER A 340 -7.21 20.86 -11.15
C SER A 340 -6.18 20.52 -12.24
N GLY A 341 -6.32 21.14 -13.41
CA GLY A 341 -5.38 20.93 -14.53
C GLY A 341 -5.72 19.76 -15.45
N ASN A 342 -4.73 19.28 -16.20
CA ASN A 342 -4.92 18.24 -17.21
C ASN A 342 -5.08 16.87 -16.55
N VAL A 343 -6.22 16.22 -16.80
CA VAL A 343 -6.50 14.87 -16.33
C VAL A 343 -6.84 13.94 -17.50
N SER A 344 -6.48 12.67 -17.37
CA SER A 344 -6.68 11.65 -18.40
C SER A 344 -7.90 10.79 -18.08
N VAL A 345 -8.65 10.41 -19.12
CA VAL A 345 -9.71 9.41 -19.04
C VAL A 345 -9.32 8.26 -19.98
N PRO A 346 -8.79 7.14 -19.47
CA PRO A 346 -8.49 5.96 -20.28
C PRO A 346 -9.68 4.97 -20.33
N THR A 347 -9.81 4.26 -21.46
CA THR A 347 -10.84 3.23 -21.71
C THR A 347 -10.39 2.35 -22.88
N CYS A 348 -10.22 1.03 -22.68
CA CYS A 348 -9.87 0.07 -23.74
C CYS A 348 -8.67 0.50 -24.63
N GLY A 349 -7.56 0.96 -24.06
CA GLY A 349 -6.41 1.45 -24.86
C GLY A 349 -6.64 2.79 -25.57
N LEU A 350 -7.83 3.38 -25.48
CA LEU A 350 -8.08 4.78 -25.83
C LEU A 350 -7.81 5.66 -24.61
N SER A 351 -7.28 6.86 -24.83
CA SER A 351 -7.13 7.87 -23.78
C SER A 351 -7.51 9.25 -24.29
N ARG A 352 -8.16 10.04 -23.42
CA ARG A 352 -8.48 11.45 -23.69
C ARG A 352 -8.15 12.33 -22.49
N ALA A 353 -7.27 13.29 -22.71
CA ALA A 353 -7.01 14.36 -21.75
C ALA A 353 -8.12 15.42 -21.79
N VAL A 354 -8.46 15.94 -20.62
CA VAL A 354 -9.34 17.10 -20.43
C VAL A 354 -8.75 18.02 -19.38
N ASN A 355 -8.94 19.33 -19.55
CA ASN A 355 -8.50 20.31 -18.57
C ASN A 355 -9.63 20.60 -17.58
N CYS A 356 -9.40 20.31 -16.30
CA CYS A 356 -10.25 20.73 -15.20
C CYS A 356 -10.02 22.21 -14.89
N PRO A 357 -11.08 23.05 -14.96
CA PRO A 357 -10.97 24.50 -14.80
C PRO A 357 -10.62 24.92 -13.37
#